data_AF-A0A3M0ZTF6-F1
#
_entry.id   AF-A0A3M0ZTF6-F1
#
_cell.length_a   1.000
_cell.length_b   1.000
_cell.length_c   1.000
_cell.angle_alpha   90.00
_cell.angle_beta   90.00
_cell.angle_gamma   90.00
#
_symmetry.space_group_name_H-M   'P 1'
#
loop_
_entity.id
_entity.type
_entity.pdbx_description
1 polymer ?
#
loop_
_entity_poly.entity_id
_entity_poly.type
_entity_poly.pdbx_seq_one_letter_code
_entity_poly.pdbx_strand_id
1 'polypeptide(L)' 'EEGSLLVTNERHKNCLVLAGEALSKAVENLDKGEPLELVAEDIRSALIALEEIVGKTYSEDLLGRIFSTFCIGK' A
#
# COMPACT_ATOMS: atom_id res chain seq x y z
N GLU A 1 -6.87 2.18 -26.80
CA GLU A 1 -7.04 3.20 -25.75
C GLU A 1 -6.69 2.54 -24.41
N GLU A 2 -5.56 2.92 -23.82
CA GLU A 2 -5.23 2.53 -22.45
C GLU A 2 -6.18 3.28 -21.53
N GLY A 3 -7.18 2.57 -20.98
CA GLY A 3 -8.08 3.14 -20.00
C GLY A 3 -7.26 3.55 -18.77
N SER A 4 -7.03 4.85 -18.61
CA SER A 4 -6.37 5.36 -17.41
C SER A 4 -7.29 5.13 -16.21
N LEU A 5 -6.94 4.15 -15.38
CA LEU A 5 -7.63 3.91 -14.12
C LEU A 5 -7.28 5.04 -13.15
N LEU A 6 -8.28 5.85 -12.80
CA LEU A 6 -8.13 6.95 -11.85
C LEU A 6 -8.26 6.43 -10.41
N VAL A 7 -7.23 6.67 -9.60
CA VAL A 7 -7.27 6.40 -8.16
C VAL A 7 -7.94 7.57 -7.45
N THR A 8 -9.21 7.40 -7.07
CA THR A 8 -10.01 8.43 -6.41
C THR A 8 -10.03 8.32 -4.88
N ASN A 9 -9.62 7.17 -4.35
CA ASN A 9 -9.58 6.93 -2.90
C ASN A 9 -8.21 7.32 -2.33
N GLU A 10 -8.21 8.24 -1.37
CA GLU A 10 -6.99 8.72 -0.69
C GLU A 10 -6.20 7.59 0.00
N ARG A 11 -6.89 6.61 0.58
CA ARG A 11 -6.26 5.43 1.17
C ARG A 11 -5.48 4.63 0.12
N HIS A 12 -6.10 4.37 -1.03
CA HIS A 12 -5.45 3.63 -2.11
C HIS A 12 -4.26 4.41 -2.68
N LYS A 13 -4.39 5.73 -2.80
CA LYS A 13 -3.28 6.60 -3.19
C LYS A 13 -2.11 6.45 -2.22
N ASN A 14 -2.36 6.53 -0.91
CA ASN A 14 -1.31 6.40 0.11
C ASN A 14 -0.63 5.03 0.06
N CYS A 15 -1.41 3.94 -0.08
CA CYS A 15 -0.87 2.60 -0.27
C CYS A 15 0.05 2.49 -1.49
N LEU A 16 -0.35 3.07 -2.64
CA LEU A 16 0.47 3.07 -3.85
C LEU A 16 1.75 3.91 -3.70
N VAL A 17 1.68 5.05 -3.00
CA VAL A 17 2.86 5.87 -2.68
C VAL A 17 3.84 5.06 -1.83
N LEU A 18 3.37 4.45 -0.75
CA LEU A 18 4.20 3.64 0.14
C LEU A 18 4.83 2.44 -0.60
N ALA A 19 4.05 1.77 -1.46
CA ALA A 19 4.56 0.68 -2.28
C ALA A 19 5.65 1.17 -3.25
N GLY A 20 5.45 2.31 -3.90
CA GLY A 20 6.43 2.92 -4.80
C GLY A 20 7.72 3.34 -4.09
N GLU A 21 7.62 3.92 -2.90
CA GLU A 21 8.78 4.28 -2.08
C GLU A 21 9.58 3.04 -1.66
N ALA A 22 8.90 1.99 -1.21
CA ALA A 22 9.55 0.74 -0.81
C ALA A 22 10.24 0.06 -2.00
N LEU A 23 9.60 0.02 -3.18
CA LEU A 23 10.24 -0.50 -4.40
C LEU A 23 11.44 0.34 -4.83
N SER A 24 11.36 1.67 -4.71
CA SER A 24 12.49 2.56 -5.04
C SER A 24 13.68 2.27 -4.12
N LYS A 25 13.44 2.07 -2.83
CA LYS A 25 14.47 1.64 -1.87
C LYS A 25 15.05 0.27 -2.22
N ALA A 26 14.23 -0.69 -2.60
CA ALA A 26 14.69 -2.02 -3.01
C ALA A 26 15.66 -1.92 -4.20
N VAL A 27 15.34 -1.09 -5.20
CA VAL A 27 16.21 -0.84 -6.36
C VAL A 27 17.50 -0.15 -5.93
N GLU A 28 17.41 0.90 -5.12
CA GLU A 28 18.62 1.59 -4.61
C GLU A 28 19.54 0.65 -3.81
N ASN A 29 18.97 -0.20 -2.95
CA ASN A 29 19.73 -1.14 -2.14
C ASN A 29 20.36 -2.24 -3.00
N LEU A 30 19.66 -2.69 -4.04
CA LEU A 30 20.20 -3.61 -5.02
C LEU A 30 21.39 -2.98 -5.78
N ASP A 31 21.26 -1.72 -6.22
CA ASP A 31 22.31 -0.99 -6.94
C ASP A 31 23.53 -0.68 -6.07
N LYS A 32 23.32 -0.47 -4.76
CA LYS A 32 24.38 -0.28 -3.76
C LYS A 32 25.09 -1.59 -3.39
N GLY A 33 24.58 -2.74 -3.82
CA GLY A 33 25.12 -4.05 -3.46
C GLY A 33 24.85 -4.44 -2.00
N GLU A 34 23.78 -3.92 -1.41
CA GLU A 34 23.36 -4.31 -0.07
C GLU A 34 22.95 -5.80 -0.01
N PRO A 35 22.95 -6.42 1.18
CA PRO A 35 22.50 -7.79 1.34
C PRO A 35 21.10 -8.02 0.77
N LEU A 36 20.91 -9.13 0.04
CA LEU A 36 19.63 -9.48 -0.55
C LEU A 36 18.49 -9.63 0.48
N GLU A 37 18.82 -9.91 1.74
CA GLU A 37 17.85 -9.94 2.83
C GLU A 37 17.20 -8.57 3.06
N LEU A 38 17.97 -7.48 2.93
CA LEU A 38 17.47 -6.10 3.05
C LEU A 38 16.57 -5.76 1.85
N VAL A 39 17.02 -6.08 0.63
CA VAL A 39 16.23 -5.87 -0.59
C VAL A 39 14.91 -6.66 -0.53
N ALA A 40 14.95 -7.89 -0.02
CA ALA A 40 13.75 -8.72 0.16
C ALA A 40 12.78 -8.14 1.21
N GLU A 41 13.28 -7.44 2.23
CA GLU A 41 12.45 -6.73 3.20
C GLU A 41 11.76 -5.50 2.58
N ASP A 42 12.46 -4.73 1.75
CA ASP A 42 11.87 -3.61 1.03
C ASP A 42 10.76 -4.07 0.06
N ILE A 43 10.98 -5.18 -0.66
CA ILE A 43 9.95 -5.79 -1.53
C ILE A 43 8.74 -6.28 -0.71
N ARG A 44 8.97 -6.90 0.46
CA ARG A 44 7.88 -7.31 1.36
C ARG A 44 7.08 -6.11 1.87
N SER A 45 7.74 -5.02 2.20
CA SER A 45 7.08 -3.77 2.61
C SER A 45 6.18 -3.21 1.50
N ALA A 46 6.64 -3.25 0.25
CA ALA A 46 5.82 -2.88 -0.90
C ALA A 46 4.60 -3.80 -1.07
N LEU A 47 4.77 -5.11 -0.89
CA LEU A 47 3.69 -6.09 -0.98
C LEU A 47 2.61 -5.83 0.07
N ILE A 48 2.99 -5.60 1.33
CA ILE A 48 2.06 -5.31 2.43
C ILE A 48 1.23 -4.05 2.12
N ALA A 49 1.86 -2.99 1.62
CA ALA A 49 1.16 -1.77 1.23
C ALA A 49 0.13 -2.02 0.11
N LEU A 50 0.39 -2.96 -0.81
CA LEU A 50 -0.55 -3.35 -1.85
C LEU A 50 -1.67 -4.28 -1.34
N GLU A 51 -1.37 -5.15 -0.37
CA GLU A 51 -2.36 -6.02 0.27
C GLU A 51 -3.46 -5.22 0.99
N GLU A 52 -3.12 -4.07 1.56
CA GLU A 52 -4.07 -3.10 2.11
C GLU A 52 -5.09 -2.64 1.05
N ILE A 53 -4.66 -2.41 -0.20
CA ILE A 53 -5.56 -1.97 -1.29
C ILE A 53 -6.59 -3.06 -1.58
N VAL A 54 -6.15 -4.32 -1.62
CA VAL A 54 -7.00 -5.50 -1.89
C VAL A 54 -7.85 -5.88 -0.67
N GLY A 55 -7.60 -5.27 0.50
CA GLY A 55 -8.30 -5.56 1.75
C GLY A 55 -7.90 -6.91 2.35
N LYS A 56 -6.69 -7.40 2.03
CA LYS A 56 -6.14 -8.65 2.57
C LYS A 56 -5.57 -8.47 3.98
N THR A 57 -5.22 -7.26 4.35
CA THR A 57 -4.91 -6.91 5.75
C THR A 57 -6.21 -6.58 6.47
N TYR A 58 -6.71 -7.52 7.28
CA TYR A 58 -7.80 -7.26 8.21
C TYR A 58 -7.29 -6.39 9.35
N SER A 59 -7.14 -5.09 9.12
CA SER A 59 -7.00 -4.13 10.21
C SER A 59 -8.41 -3.76 10.69
N GLU A 60 -8.77 -4.21 11.90
CA GLU A 60 -10.05 -3.91 12.58
C GLU A 60 -10.41 -2.40 12.56
N ASP A 61 -9.41 -1.53 12.42
CA ASP A 61 -9.55 -0.09 12.25
C ASP A 61 -10.28 0.36 10.97
N LEU A 62 -10.23 -0.42 9.89
CA LEU A 62 -10.88 -0.04 8.63
C LEU A 62 -12.40 -0.18 8.72
N LEU A 63 -12.91 -1.22 9.40
CA LEU A 63 -14.35 -1.32 9.71
C LEU A 63 -14.79 -0.13 10.56
N GLY A 64 -14.02 0.21 11.60
CA GLY A 64 -14.31 1.35 12.48
C GLY A 64 -14.45 2.67 11.72
N ARG A 65 -13.60 2.93 10.72
CA ARG A 65 -13.66 4.14 9.88
C ARG A 65 -14.76 4.11 8.81
N ILE A 66 -15.06 2.94 8.24
CA ILE A 66 -16.18 2.79 7.30
C ILE A 66 -17.50 3.04 8.03
N PHE A 67 -17.66 2.52 9.25
CA PHE A 67 -18.88 2.70 10.04
C PHE A 67 -18.96 4.03 10.80
N SER A 68 -17.85 4.74 11.05
CA SER A 68 -17.89 6.08 11.66
C SER A 68 -18.40 7.18 10.72
N THR A 69 -18.46 6.92 9.42
CA THR A 69 -19.00 7.85 8.41
C THR A 69 -20.50 7.65 8.14
N PHE A 70 -21.10 6.58 8.68
CA PHE A 70 -22.56 6.42 8.67
C PHE A 70 -23.15 7.14 9.88
N CYS A 71 -23.88 8.23 9.64
CA CYS A 71 -24.77 8.77 10.66
C CYS A 71 -25.67 7.63 11.17
N ILE A 72 -25.61 7.37 12.48
CA ILE A 72 -26.63 6.60 13.21
C ILE A 72 -27.96 7.31 12.96
N GLY A 73 -28.82 6.73 12.11
CA GLY A 73 -30.15 7.27 11.86
C GLY A 73 -30.64 7.17 10.42
N LYS A 74 -30.79 5.94 9.91
CA LYS A 74 -32.00 5.52 9.18
C LYS A 74 -32.05 4.01 9.05
#